data_AF-A0A1G0SKN2-F1
#
_entry.id   AF-A0A1G0SKN2-F1
#
_cell.length_a   1.000
_cell.length_b   1.000
_cell.length_c   1.000
_cell.angle_alpha   90.00
_cell.angle_beta   90.00
_cell.angle_gamma   90.00
#
_symmetry.space_group_name_H-M   'P 1'
#
loop_
_entity.id
_entity.type
_entity.pdbx_description
1 polymer ?
#
loop_
_entity_poly.entity_id
_entity_poly.type
_entity_poly.pdbx_seq_one_letter_code
_entity_poly.pdbx_strand_id
1 'polypeptide(L)'
;MCREGIASLAAVETREVAAAGWSALLQFNPRRIVSTGAKVDAASIGARPCFLCQQNLPAEQKGILYGNDIMILCNPAPIFHQHFTIPLVEHRPQEIDPYIETMLGMARDLAPAFTLFYNGPKCGASAPDHFHFQAAPANAISVERDAGVVKRRKLLRQDGHVSLWTLDLYGRTVCVLESRDDGELASSLRTFLRAWGDVLRTTEEPMMNLLASAHDDVFQIILFLRRKHRPDAYFREGEERLLISPAAVDIGGVVVTPVEKDFRSVTGETIEGIFREVCEEPSILRKIVERM
;
A
#
# COMPACT_ATOMS: atom_id res chain seq x y z
N MET A 1 -3.36 -22.51 -8.94
CA MET A 1 -3.61 -21.14 -8.41
C MET A 1 -2.57 -20.09 -8.83
N CYS A 2 -1.36 -20.00 -8.26
CA CYS A 2 -0.42 -18.90 -8.58
C CYS A 2 -0.03 -18.84 -10.08
N ARG A 3 0.22 -19.98 -10.72
CA ARG A 3 0.48 -20.06 -12.17
C ARG A 3 -0.67 -19.49 -13.00
N GLU A 4 -1.92 -19.84 -12.64
CA GLU A 4 -3.11 -19.30 -13.30
C GLU A 4 -3.27 -17.81 -13.03
N GLY A 5 -2.97 -17.35 -11.81
CA GLY A 5 -2.96 -15.94 -11.44
C GLY A 5 -2.01 -15.14 -12.35
N ILE A 6 -0.77 -15.60 -12.51
CA ILE A 6 0.20 -14.96 -13.43
C ILE A 6 -0.28 -15.04 -14.88
N ALA A 7 -0.75 -16.20 -15.35
CA ALA A 7 -1.23 -16.36 -16.72
C ALA A 7 -2.41 -15.42 -17.04
N SER A 8 -3.27 -15.15 -16.04
CA SER A 8 -4.41 -14.25 -16.21
C SER A 8 -4.02 -12.78 -16.46
N LEU A 9 -2.79 -12.38 -16.12
CA LEU A 9 -2.29 -11.04 -16.41
C LEU A 9 -2.17 -10.77 -17.91
N ALA A 10 -2.11 -11.81 -18.75
CA ALA A 10 -2.13 -11.64 -20.21
C ALA A 10 -3.45 -11.06 -20.74
N ALA A 11 -4.54 -11.16 -19.97
CA ALA A 11 -5.86 -10.62 -20.32
C ALA A 11 -6.13 -9.25 -19.66
N VAL A 12 -5.16 -8.70 -18.93
CA VAL A 12 -5.30 -7.40 -18.28
C VAL A 12 -5.23 -6.29 -19.32
N GLU A 13 -6.21 -5.39 -19.29
CA GLU A 13 -6.18 -4.14 -20.05
C GLU A 13 -5.72 -2.98 -19.16
N THR A 14 -4.97 -2.05 -19.73
CA THR A 14 -4.57 -0.84 -19.01
C THR A 14 -4.86 0.41 -19.82
N ARG A 15 -5.21 1.50 -19.13
CA ARG A 15 -5.25 2.83 -19.73
C ARG A 15 -4.82 3.88 -18.72
N GLU A 16 -4.27 4.99 -19.21
CA GLU A 16 -3.93 6.11 -18.35
C GLU A 16 -5.12 7.05 -18.18
N VAL A 17 -5.28 7.59 -16.98
CA VAL A 17 -6.16 8.73 -16.69
C VAL A 17 -5.33 9.83 -16.05
N ALA A 18 -5.59 11.06 -16.44
CA ALA A 18 -4.88 12.23 -15.93
C ALA A 18 -5.84 13.19 -15.24
N ALA A 19 -5.34 13.89 -14.24
CA ALA A 19 -5.99 15.02 -13.58
C ALA A 19 -4.97 16.14 -13.40
N ALA A 20 -5.32 17.20 -12.65
CA ALA A 20 -4.47 18.37 -12.49
C ALA A 20 -3.13 18.03 -11.81
N GLY A 21 -2.07 17.90 -12.61
CA GLY A 21 -0.69 17.73 -12.14
C GLY A 21 -0.22 16.28 -11.94
N TRP A 22 -1.08 15.28 -12.12
CA TRP A 22 -0.76 13.86 -11.90
C TRP A 22 -1.56 12.93 -12.82
N SER A 23 -1.11 11.68 -12.94
CA SER A 23 -1.85 10.62 -13.64
C SER A 23 -1.84 9.30 -12.87
N ALA A 24 -2.77 8.41 -13.22
CA ALA A 24 -2.82 7.04 -12.73
C ALA A 24 -3.02 6.06 -13.89
N LEU A 25 -2.44 4.88 -13.72
CA LEU A 25 -2.70 3.74 -14.57
C LEU A 25 -3.93 3.01 -14.06
N LEU A 26 -5.01 2.98 -14.83
CA LEU A 26 -6.13 2.07 -14.58
C LEU A 26 -5.77 0.69 -15.13
N GLN A 27 -6.03 -0.35 -14.33
CA GLN A 27 -5.84 -1.75 -14.69
C GLN A 27 -7.17 -2.50 -14.56
N PHE A 28 -7.71 -2.99 -15.68
CA PHE A 28 -8.81 -3.94 -15.66
C PHE A 28 -8.29 -5.34 -15.37
N ASN A 29 -8.64 -5.88 -14.20
CA ASN A 29 -8.21 -7.20 -13.76
C ASN A 29 -9.39 -7.98 -13.14
N PRO A 30 -10.15 -8.77 -13.92
CA PRO A 30 -11.34 -9.45 -13.42
C PRO A 30 -11.05 -10.49 -12.32
N ARG A 31 -9.82 -11.02 -12.26
CA ARG A 31 -9.42 -12.00 -11.22
C ARG A 31 -9.33 -11.39 -9.83
N ARG A 32 -9.32 -10.06 -9.74
CA ARG A 32 -9.32 -9.31 -8.47
C ARG A 32 -10.71 -9.13 -7.85
N ILE A 33 -11.78 -9.61 -8.49
CA ILE A 33 -13.16 -9.39 -8.00
C ILE A 33 -13.37 -9.90 -6.57
N VAL A 34 -12.79 -11.06 -6.23
CA VAL A 34 -12.88 -11.65 -4.89
C VAL A 34 -12.08 -10.82 -3.88
N SER A 35 -10.83 -10.47 -4.20
CA SER A 35 -9.98 -9.69 -3.28
C SER A 35 -10.52 -8.28 -3.05
N THR A 36 -11.05 -7.63 -4.09
CA THR A 36 -11.61 -6.28 -3.99
C THR A 36 -12.96 -6.30 -3.27
N GLY A 37 -13.77 -7.33 -3.52
CA GLY A 37 -15.09 -7.53 -2.93
C GLY A 37 -15.09 -8.13 -1.51
N ALA A 38 -13.94 -8.59 -1.02
CA ALA A 38 -13.84 -9.36 0.21
C ALA A 38 -14.46 -8.61 1.41
N LYS A 39 -15.22 -9.33 2.22
CA LYS A 39 -15.66 -8.86 3.52
C LYS A 39 -14.54 -9.07 4.53
N VAL A 40 -14.20 -8.01 5.25
CA VAL A 40 -13.11 -7.99 6.24
C VAL A 40 -13.62 -7.55 7.62
N ASP A 41 -14.93 -7.64 7.84
CA ASP A 41 -15.50 -7.50 9.17
C ASP A 41 -15.12 -8.70 10.05
N ALA A 42 -15.09 -8.48 11.37
CA ALA A 42 -14.64 -9.48 12.34
C ALA A 42 -15.42 -10.80 12.25
N ALA A 43 -16.72 -10.75 11.96
CA ALA A 43 -17.55 -11.95 11.82
C ALA A 43 -17.14 -12.76 10.56
N SER A 44 -16.97 -12.09 9.42
CA SER A 44 -16.50 -12.72 8.18
C SER A 44 -15.08 -13.30 8.33
N ILE A 45 -14.19 -12.62 9.06
CA ILE A 45 -12.82 -13.10 9.32
C ILE A 45 -12.84 -14.33 10.22
N GLY A 46 -13.52 -14.27 11.36
CA GLY A 46 -13.62 -15.40 12.29
C GLY A 46 -14.31 -16.63 11.71
N ALA A 47 -15.12 -16.47 10.67
CA ALA A 47 -15.84 -17.55 9.99
C ALA A 47 -15.00 -18.32 8.96
N ARG A 48 -13.78 -17.86 8.62
CA ARG A 48 -12.92 -18.52 7.62
C ARG A 48 -11.56 -18.91 8.21
N PRO A 49 -10.95 -20.02 7.76
CA PRO A 49 -9.54 -20.27 8.02
C PRO A 49 -8.67 -19.14 7.44
N CYS A 50 -7.70 -18.65 8.20
CA CYS A 50 -6.74 -17.67 7.69
C CYS A 50 -5.87 -18.30 6.61
N PHE A 51 -5.97 -17.77 5.38
CA PHE A 51 -5.31 -18.28 4.18
C PHE A 51 -3.80 -17.95 4.12
N LEU A 52 -3.27 -17.28 5.14
CA LEU A 52 -1.84 -16.99 5.29
C LEU A 52 -1.15 -17.91 6.30
N CYS A 53 -1.91 -18.62 7.15
CA CYS A 53 -1.35 -19.61 8.05
C CYS A 53 -0.86 -20.84 7.27
N GLN A 54 0.33 -21.34 7.61
CA GLN A 54 1.01 -22.42 6.88
C GLN A 54 0.13 -23.66 6.71
N GLN A 55 -0.63 -24.05 7.73
CA GLN A 55 -1.53 -25.21 7.70
C GLN A 55 -2.74 -25.05 6.76
N ASN A 56 -3.05 -23.82 6.34
CA ASN A 56 -4.16 -23.49 5.45
C ASN A 56 -3.68 -23.12 4.04
N LEU A 57 -2.37 -23.10 3.79
CA LEU A 57 -1.84 -22.86 2.45
C LEU A 57 -2.16 -24.06 1.54
N PRO A 58 -2.39 -23.83 0.23
CA PRO A 58 -2.44 -24.92 -0.75
C PRO A 58 -1.19 -25.79 -0.65
N ALA A 59 -1.35 -27.12 -0.70
CA ALA A 59 -0.25 -28.07 -0.51
C ALA A 59 0.90 -27.90 -1.53
N GLU A 60 0.58 -27.41 -2.74
CA GLU A 60 1.55 -27.16 -3.81
C GLU A 60 2.27 -25.81 -3.65
N GLN A 61 1.78 -24.92 -2.78
CA GLN A 61 2.35 -23.59 -2.60
C GLN A 61 3.64 -23.69 -1.80
N LYS A 62 4.75 -23.37 -2.47
CA LYS A 62 6.08 -23.24 -1.85
C LYS A 62 6.34 -21.79 -1.45
N GLY A 63 7.19 -21.61 -0.45
CA GLY A 63 7.66 -20.31 0.01
C GLY A 63 9.15 -20.31 0.28
N ILE A 64 9.71 -19.12 0.40
CA ILE A 64 11.09 -18.89 0.84
C ILE A 64 11.02 -18.33 2.25
N LEU A 65 11.64 -19.02 3.21
CA LEU A 65 11.77 -18.49 4.57
C LEU A 65 12.80 -17.37 4.55
N TYR A 66 12.39 -16.19 4.99
CA TYR A 66 13.24 -15.02 5.18
C TYR A 66 13.46 -14.82 6.68
N GLY A 67 14.72 -14.79 7.11
CA GLY A 67 15.06 -14.86 8.52
C GLY A 67 14.56 -16.18 9.13
N ASN A 68 13.79 -16.09 10.22
CA ASN A 68 13.24 -17.26 10.93
C ASN A 68 11.72 -17.28 11.00
N ASP A 69 11.05 -16.20 10.65
CA ASP A 69 9.67 -15.92 11.03
C ASP A 69 8.84 -15.28 9.92
N ILE A 70 9.38 -15.09 8.70
CA ILE A 70 8.67 -14.48 7.57
C ILE A 70 8.74 -15.39 6.36
N MET A 71 7.60 -15.61 5.70
CA MET A 71 7.52 -16.44 4.50
C MET A 71 7.29 -15.57 3.27
N ILE A 72 8.12 -15.68 2.24
CA ILE A 72 7.87 -15.05 0.94
C ILE A 72 7.09 -16.03 0.07
N LEU A 73 5.86 -15.66 -0.30
CA LEU A 73 4.94 -16.46 -1.09
C LEU A 73 4.57 -15.74 -2.40
N CYS A 74 4.32 -16.50 -3.47
CA CYS A 74 3.68 -15.93 -4.67
C CYS A 74 2.25 -15.49 -4.34
N ASN A 75 1.85 -14.30 -4.80
CA ASN A 75 0.47 -13.84 -4.64
C ASN A 75 -0.45 -14.60 -5.64
N PRO A 76 -1.53 -15.27 -5.19
CA PRO A 76 -2.43 -16.01 -6.07
C PRO A 76 -3.34 -15.14 -6.95
N ALA A 77 -3.55 -13.87 -6.58
CA ALA A 77 -4.34 -12.88 -7.33
C ALA A 77 -3.47 -11.63 -7.63
N PRO A 78 -2.41 -11.80 -8.44
CA PRO A 78 -1.40 -10.77 -8.63
C PRO A 78 -1.93 -9.57 -9.42
N ILE A 79 -1.34 -8.40 -9.15
CA ILE A 79 -1.46 -7.17 -9.94
C ILE A 79 -0.29 -7.04 -10.94
N PHE A 80 0.86 -7.62 -10.58
CA PHE A 80 2.12 -7.56 -11.32
C PHE A 80 2.63 -8.98 -11.57
N HIS A 81 3.43 -9.19 -12.62
CA HIS A 81 3.99 -10.52 -12.92
C HIS A 81 4.81 -11.11 -11.77
N GLN A 82 5.56 -10.27 -11.06
CA GLN A 82 6.30 -10.65 -9.85
C GLN A 82 5.67 -9.91 -8.66
N HIS A 83 4.62 -10.50 -8.11
CA HIS A 83 3.90 -9.98 -6.95
C HIS A 83 3.93 -11.02 -5.83
N PHE A 84 4.48 -10.64 -4.68
CA PHE A 84 4.61 -11.52 -3.52
C PHE A 84 3.69 -11.11 -2.37
N THR A 85 3.22 -12.09 -1.63
CA THR A 85 2.58 -11.94 -0.31
C THR A 85 3.56 -12.47 0.72
N ILE A 86 3.85 -11.69 1.75
CA ILE A 86 4.97 -11.92 2.66
C ILE A 86 4.45 -11.93 4.10
N PRO A 87 3.73 -12.99 4.52
CA PRO A 87 3.21 -13.10 5.88
C PRO A 87 4.27 -13.48 6.91
N LEU A 88 4.02 -13.14 8.17
CA LEU A 88 4.67 -13.84 9.28
C LEU A 88 4.28 -15.32 9.27
N VAL A 89 5.18 -16.17 9.74
CA VAL A 89 4.89 -17.58 10.00
C VAL A 89 3.87 -17.70 11.14
N GLU A 90 4.05 -16.90 12.19
CA GLU A 90 3.09 -16.81 13.29
C GLU A 90 1.90 -15.94 12.92
N HIS A 91 0.70 -16.36 13.32
CA HIS A 91 -0.51 -15.57 13.16
C HIS A 91 -0.53 -14.43 14.19
N ARG A 92 -0.14 -13.23 13.75
CA ARG A 92 -0.16 -12.00 14.56
C ARG A 92 -1.00 -10.92 13.88
N PRO A 93 -1.66 -10.01 14.62
CA PRO A 93 -2.40 -8.89 14.02
C PRO A 93 -1.56 -8.04 13.05
N GLN A 94 -2.22 -7.44 12.06
CA GLN A 94 -1.61 -6.51 11.11
C GLN A 94 -1.30 -5.16 11.80
N GLU A 95 -0.12 -5.04 12.40
CA GLU A 95 0.37 -3.84 13.10
C GLU A 95 1.84 -3.58 12.72
N ILE A 96 2.19 -2.37 12.28
CA ILE A 96 3.50 -2.08 11.66
C ILE A 96 4.62 -1.80 12.66
N ASP A 97 4.33 -1.17 13.80
CA ASP A 97 5.36 -0.65 14.73
C ASP A 97 6.42 -1.70 15.15
N PRO A 98 6.05 -2.96 15.46
CA PRO A 98 7.03 -4.00 15.82
C PRO A 98 7.92 -4.46 14.66
N TYR A 99 7.56 -4.13 13.41
CA TYR A 99 8.20 -4.67 12.20
C TYR A 99 8.80 -3.58 11.32
N ILE A 100 9.03 -2.37 11.83
CA ILE A 100 9.65 -1.27 11.07
C ILE A 100 11.07 -1.63 10.64
N GLU A 101 11.92 -2.15 11.55
CA GLU A 101 13.28 -2.58 11.21
C GLU A 101 13.25 -3.74 10.22
N THR A 102 12.33 -4.68 10.39
CA THR A 102 12.12 -5.79 9.47
C THR A 102 11.77 -5.26 8.07
N MET A 103 10.87 -4.29 7.97
CA MET A 103 10.47 -3.66 6.70
C MET A 103 11.69 -3.04 6.00
N LEU A 104 12.53 -2.30 6.73
CA LEU A 104 13.74 -1.67 6.18
C LEU A 104 14.80 -2.71 5.78
N GLY A 105 15.04 -3.73 6.60
CA GLY A 105 15.95 -4.83 6.28
C GLY A 105 15.51 -5.57 5.02
N MET A 106 14.22 -5.90 4.89
CA MET A 106 13.67 -6.50 3.69
C MET A 106 13.75 -5.57 2.47
N ALA A 107 13.48 -4.28 2.63
CA ALA A 107 13.60 -3.31 1.54
C ALA A 107 15.03 -3.23 0.97
N ARG A 108 16.04 -3.34 1.84
CA ARG A 108 17.45 -3.47 1.42
C ARG A 108 17.72 -4.79 0.70
N ASP A 109 17.31 -5.91 1.28
CA ASP A 109 17.64 -7.24 0.76
C ASP A 109 16.90 -7.56 -0.57
N LEU A 110 15.75 -6.91 -0.80
CA LEU A 110 14.99 -6.99 -2.04
C LEU A 110 15.43 -5.96 -3.10
N ALA A 111 16.29 -5.00 -2.72
CA ALA A 111 16.80 -3.99 -3.65
C ALA A 111 17.76 -4.59 -4.68
N PRO A 112 17.83 -4.02 -5.90
CA PRO A 112 17.00 -2.94 -6.42
C PRO A 112 15.73 -3.45 -7.13
N ALA A 113 15.40 -4.74 -7.00
CA ALA A 113 14.42 -5.41 -7.86
C ALA A 113 12.98 -5.18 -7.43
N PHE A 114 12.72 -4.97 -6.13
CA PHE A 114 11.37 -4.87 -5.60
C PHE A 114 11.18 -3.69 -4.65
N THR A 115 9.94 -3.26 -4.58
CA THR A 115 9.41 -2.35 -3.55
C THR A 115 8.49 -3.14 -2.64
N LEU A 116 8.77 -3.09 -1.35
CA LEU A 116 7.96 -3.68 -0.31
C LEU A 116 6.80 -2.74 0.01
N PHE A 117 5.62 -3.28 0.31
CA PHE A 117 4.49 -2.46 0.71
C PHE A 117 3.63 -3.10 1.80
N TYR A 118 3.05 -2.23 2.62
CA TYR A 118 2.19 -2.56 3.74
C TYR A 118 0.86 -1.85 3.61
N ASN A 119 -0.22 -2.57 3.92
CA ASN A 119 -1.56 -2.02 4.04
C ASN A 119 -1.97 -2.15 5.51
N GLY A 120 -2.34 -1.04 6.15
CA GLY A 120 -2.90 -1.10 7.50
C GLY A 120 -4.18 -1.96 7.55
N PRO A 121 -4.58 -2.45 8.74
CA PRO A 121 -5.67 -3.41 8.91
C PRO A 121 -7.01 -2.90 8.35
N LYS A 122 -7.22 -1.58 8.37
CA LYS A 122 -8.43 -0.92 7.85
C LYS A 122 -8.17 -0.21 6.49
N CYS A 123 -7.06 -0.51 5.80
CA CYS A 123 -6.60 0.22 4.61
C CYS A 123 -6.25 -0.71 3.43
N GLY A 124 -7.06 -1.75 3.20
CA GLY A 124 -6.87 -2.67 2.08
C GLY A 124 -6.06 -3.92 2.38
N ALA A 125 -5.77 -4.21 3.66
CA ALA A 125 -5.23 -5.49 4.09
C ALA A 125 -6.26 -6.62 3.80
N SER A 126 -5.78 -7.71 3.20
CA SER A 126 -6.64 -8.84 2.80
C SER A 126 -6.93 -9.83 3.95
N ALA A 127 -6.05 -9.84 4.94
CA ALA A 127 -6.14 -10.56 6.21
C ALA A 127 -5.65 -9.61 7.32
N PRO A 128 -6.52 -8.75 7.88
CA PRO A 128 -6.10 -7.78 8.89
C PRO A 128 -5.78 -8.44 10.25
N ASP A 129 -6.14 -9.72 10.41
CA ASP A 129 -5.83 -10.57 11.55
C ASP A 129 -4.43 -11.22 11.46
N HIS A 130 -3.81 -11.28 10.28
CA HIS A 130 -2.50 -11.90 10.07
C HIS A 130 -1.54 -10.96 9.33
N PHE A 131 -0.50 -10.52 10.04
CA PHE A 131 0.56 -9.64 9.55
C PHE A 131 1.16 -10.15 8.24
N HIS A 132 1.19 -9.27 7.24
CA HIS A 132 1.87 -9.50 5.99
C HIS A 132 2.32 -8.19 5.33
N PHE A 133 3.50 -8.24 4.74
CA PHE A 133 3.91 -7.34 3.66
C PHE A 133 3.47 -7.92 2.31
N GLN A 134 3.65 -7.12 1.27
CA GLN A 134 3.63 -7.56 -0.11
C GLN A 134 4.82 -6.93 -0.84
N ALA A 135 5.20 -7.47 -1.99
CA ALA A 135 6.25 -6.88 -2.82
C ALA A 135 5.83 -6.85 -4.29
N ALA A 136 6.22 -5.78 -4.97
CA ALA A 136 6.00 -5.54 -6.39
C ALA A 136 7.33 -5.15 -7.05
N PRO A 137 7.49 -5.27 -8.39
CA PRO A 137 8.71 -4.82 -9.05
C PRO A 137 8.96 -3.35 -8.76
N ALA A 138 10.21 -2.99 -8.48
CA ALA A 138 10.59 -1.62 -8.16
C ALA A 138 10.18 -0.69 -9.31
N ASN A 139 9.70 0.51 -8.96
CA ASN A 139 9.16 1.50 -9.89
C ASN A 139 7.93 1.03 -10.69
N ALA A 140 7.26 -0.07 -10.32
CA ALA A 140 6.00 -0.47 -10.95
C ALA A 140 4.83 0.40 -10.49
N ILE A 141 4.89 0.94 -9.28
CA ILE A 141 3.86 1.81 -8.71
C ILE A 141 4.22 3.26 -9.04
N SER A 142 3.30 4.00 -9.66
CA SER A 142 3.59 5.32 -10.27
C SER A 142 4.23 6.34 -9.32
N VAL A 143 3.81 6.36 -8.05
CA VAL A 143 4.35 7.25 -7.02
C VAL A 143 5.85 7.10 -6.80
N GLU A 144 6.42 5.91 -6.99
CA GLU A 144 7.85 5.67 -6.79
C GLU A 144 8.67 6.53 -7.76
N ARG A 145 8.26 6.54 -9.03
CA ARG A 145 8.89 7.36 -10.08
C ARG A 145 8.64 8.84 -9.84
N ASP A 146 7.40 9.21 -9.48
CA ASP A 146 7.03 10.61 -9.24
C ASP A 146 7.74 11.21 -8.02
N ALA A 147 7.98 10.42 -6.98
CA ALA A 147 8.75 10.80 -5.80
C ALA A 147 10.24 11.02 -6.12
N GLY A 148 10.77 10.41 -7.18
CA GLY A 148 12.11 10.69 -7.70
C GLY A 148 12.23 12.03 -8.44
N VAL A 149 11.12 12.67 -8.81
CA VAL A 149 11.12 13.92 -9.59
C VAL A 149 11.32 15.12 -8.66
N VAL A 150 12.54 15.64 -8.58
CA VAL A 150 12.93 16.76 -7.68
C VAL A 150 11.96 17.94 -7.70
N LYS A 151 11.52 18.40 -8.88
CA LYS A 151 10.60 19.54 -9.02
C LYS A 151 9.19 19.32 -8.44
N ARG A 152 8.81 18.07 -8.14
CA ARG A 152 7.55 17.74 -7.48
C ARG A 152 7.68 17.71 -5.96
N ARG A 153 8.90 17.66 -5.43
CA ARG A 153 9.15 17.45 -4.01
C ARG A 153 9.23 18.78 -3.29
N LYS A 154 8.59 18.83 -2.12
CA LYS A 154 8.71 19.94 -1.18
C LYS A 154 9.20 19.42 0.15
N LEU A 155 10.34 19.92 0.62
CA LEU A 155 10.89 19.57 1.93
C LEU A 155 9.94 20.10 3.01
N LEU A 156 9.54 19.23 3.91
CA LEU A 156 8.74 19.57 5.09
C LEU A 156 9.62 19.73 6.32
N ARG A 157 10.62 18.85 6.47
CA ARG A 157 11.48 18.80 7.66
C ARG A 157 12.78 18.03 7.36
N GLN A 158 13.85 18.39 8.06
CA GLN A 158 15.13 17.68 8.07
C GLN A 158 15.54 17.48 9.53
N ASP A 159 15.66 16.23 9.96
CA ASP A 159 16.09 15.86 11.31
C ASP A 159 17.30 14.92 11.18
N GLY A 160 18.49 15.41 11.52
CA GLY A 160 19.72 14.64 11.36
C GLY A 160 19.88 14.18 9.90
N HIS A 161 19.99 12.86 9.69
CA HIS A 161 20.12 12.26 8.36
C HIS A 161 18.78 11.96 7.68
N VAL A 162 17.65 12.20 8.35
CA VAL A 162 16.33 11.93 7.81
C VAL A 162 15.72 13.19 7.20
N SER A 163 15.26 13.05 5.97
CA SER A 163 14.54 14.11 5.24
C SER A 163 13.08 13.70 5.05
N LEU A 164 12.15 14.62 5.36
CA LEU A 164 10.72 14.46 5.15
C LEU A 164 10.25 15.38 4.03
N TRP A 165 9.57 14.81 3.05
CA TRP A 165 9.05 15.51 1.88
C TRP A 165 7.55 15.27 1.70
N THR A 166 6.92 16.15 0.92
CA THR A 166 5.62 15.91 0.29
C THR A 166 5.73 16.09 -1.22
N LEU A 167 4.72 15.65 -1.96
CA LEU A 167 4.59 15.85 -3.40
C LEU A 167 3.57 16.96 -3.69
N ASP A 168 3.98 17.96 -4.46
CA ASP A 168 3.12 19.07 -4.90
C ASP A 168 2.19 18.61 -6.05
N LEU A 169 0.93 19.07 -6.00
CA LEU A 169 -0.11 18.83 -7.01
C LEU A 169 -0.31 17.34 -7.38
N TYR A 170 -0.37 16.47 -6.37
CA TYR A 170 -0.38 15.01 -6.58
C TYR A 170 -1.75 14.33 -6.38
N GLY A 171 -2.83 15.10 -6.26
CA GLY A 171 -4.21 14.61 -6.09
C GLY A 171 -4.52 13.95 -4.75
N ARG A 172 -3.50 13.73 -3.91
CA ARG A 172 -3.60 13.18 -2.54
C ARG A 172 -2.39 13.58 -1.71
N THR A 173 -2.52 13.46 -0.40
CA THR A 173 -1.41 13.70 0.54
C THR A 173 -0.46 12.51 0.52
N VAL A 174 0.83 12.80 0.28
CA VAL A 174 1.92 11.83 0.29
C VAL A 174 3.02 12.37 1.20
N CYS A 175 3.55 11.54 2.07
CA CYS A 175 4.77 11.85 2.82
C CYS A 175 5.88 10.91 2.36
N VAL A 176 7.09 11.44 2.15
CA VAL A 176 8.25 10.65 1.77
C VAL A 176 9.34 10.87 2.82
N LEU A 177 9.77 9.81 3.49
CA LEU A 177 10.91 9.82 4.39
C LEU A 177 12.10 9.19 3.68
N GLU A 178 13.26 9.81 3.75
CA GLU A 178 14.50 9.28 3.18
C GLU A 178 15.68 9.45 4.12
N SER A 179 16.56 8.45 4.17
CA SER A 179 17.81 8.48 4.92
C SER A 179 18.78 7.42 4.38
N ARG A 180 20.09 7.62 4.62
CA ARG A 180 21.10 6.56 4.47
C ARG A 180 21.27 5.72 5.74
N ASP A 181 20.74 6.20 6.86
CA ASP A 181 20.76 5.53 8.15
C ASP A 181 19.37 4.93 8.42
N ASP A 182 19.28 3.59 8.43
CA ASP A 182 18.04 2.85 8.66
C ASP A 182 17.56 2.96 10.11
N GLY A 183 18.46 3.07 11.08
CA GLY A 183 18.13 3.25 12.49
C GLY A 183 17.47 4.61 12.77
N GLU A 184 18.02 5.69 12.23
CA GLU A 184 17.41 7.02 12.31
C GLU A 184 16.09 7.07 11.54
N LEU A 185 16.01 6.43 10.36
CA LEU A 185 14.78 6.38 9.58
C LEU A 185 13.66 5.63 10.31
N ALA A 186 13.97 4.49 10.93
CA ALA A 186 13.03 3.73 11.75
C ALA A 186 12.54 4.56 12.94
N SER A 187 13.46 5.23 13.64
CA SER A 187 13.14 6.10 14.77
C SER A 187 12.27 7.29 14.34
N SER A 188 12.55 7.89 13.18
CA SER A 188 11.78 8.99 12.62
C SER A 188 10.38 8.56 12.20
N LEU A 189 10.24 7.38 11.56
CA LEU A 189 8.92 6.81 11.26
C LEU A 189 8.12 6.59 12.54
N ARG A 190 8.70 6.02 13.60
CA ARG A 190 7.99 5.86 14.89
C ARG A 190 7.53 7.19 15.48
N THR A 191 8.39 8.21 15.45
CA THR A 191 8.03 9.55 15.92
C THR A 191 6.90 10.14 15.07
N PHE A 192 6.95 9.95 13.75
CA PHE A 192 5.86 10.34 12.85
C PHE A 192 4.54 9.65 13.22
N LEU A 193 4.55 8.32 13.40
CA LEU A 193 3.36 7.55 13.74
C LEU A 193 2.76 7.95 15.09
N ARG A 194 3.59 8.21 16.11
CA ARG A 194 3.15 8.74 17.41
C ARG A 194 2.52 10.13 17.28
N ALA A 195 3.19 11.05 16.60
CA ALA A 195 2.67 12.40 16.36
C ALA A 195 1.35 12.36 15.59
N TRP A 196 1.19 11.42 14.65
CA TRP A 196 -0.06 11.21 13.93
C TRP A 196 -1.17 10.67 14.83
N GLY A 197 -0.88 9.69 15.70
CA GLY A 197 -1.79 9.25 16.74
C GLY A 197 -2.28 10.40 17.63
N ASP A 198 -1.38 11.28 18.06
CA ASP A 198 -1.70 12.45 18.88
C ASP A 198 -2.59 13.48 18.15
N VAL A 199 -2.34 13.73 16.87
CA VAL A 199 -3.17 14.62 16.04
C VAL A 199 -4.59 14.07 15.91
N LEU A 200 -4.72 12.77 15.71
CA LEU A 200 -6.02 12.10 15.57
C LEU A 200 -6.66 11.74 16.93
N ARG A 201 -5.93 11.90 18.03
CA ARG A 201 -6.34 11.49 19.38
C ARG A 201 -6.74 10.02 19.45
N THR A 202 -5.94 9.17 18.82
CA THR A 202 -6.13 7.71 18.80
C THR A 202 -4.94 7.01 19.43
N THR A 203 -5.20 5.89 20.09
CA THR A 203 -4.17 4.95 20.56
C THR A 203 -4.01 3.75 19.65
N GLU A 204 -4.91 3.57 18.67
CA GLU A 204 -4.74 2.58 17.60
C GLU A 204 -3.74 3.07 16.56
N GLU A 205 -3.13 2.14 15.82
CA GLU A 205 -2.36 2.45 14.62
C GLU A 205 -3.17 3.35 13.67
N PRO A 206 -2.64 4.53 13.26
CA PRO A 206 -3.29 5.36 12.27
C PRO A 206 -3.52 4.62 10.95
N MET A 207 -4.64 4.89 10.30
CA MET A 207 -4.97 4.27 9.02
C MET A 207 -3.94 4.66 7.96
N MET A 208 -3.18 3.70 7.41
CA MET A 208 -2.10 4.00 6.47
C MET A 208 -1.86 2.97 5.37
N ASN A 209 -1.15 3.41 4.34
CA ASN A 209 -0.43 2.53 3.41
C ASN A 209 1.02 3.00 3.31
N LEU A 210 1.95 2.06 3.21
CA LEU A 210 3.39 2.31 3.14
C LEU A 210 3.99 1.59 1.93
N LEU A 211 4.92 2.24 1.27
CA LEU A 211 5.90 1.62 0.35
C LEU A 211 7.28 1.83 0.96
N ALA A 212 8.13 0.81 0.92
CA ALA A 212 9.51 0.87 1.37
C ALA A 212 10.43 0.29 0.31
N SER A 213 11.49 1.02 -0.02
CA SER A 213 12.50 0.63 -0.98
C SER A 213 13.88 1.11 -0.53
N ALA A 214 14.92 0.54 -1.13
CA ALA A 214 16.29 1.02 -0.96
C ALA A 214 16.98 1.10 -2.33
N HIS A 215 17.77 2.14 -2.55
CA HIS A 215 18.58 2.32 -3.76
C HIS A 215 19.87 3.09 -3.42
N ASP A 216 21.02 2.58 -3.85
CA ASP A 216 22.34 3.18 -3.58
C ASP A 216 22.56 3.56 -2.09
N ASP A 217 22.21 2.64 -1.20
CA ASP A 217 22.23 2.78 0.26
C ASP A 217 21.35 3.92 0.82
N VAL A 218 20.38 4.42 0.03
CA VAL A 218 19.34 5.34 0.48
C VAL A 218 18.04 4.57 0.63
N PHE A 219 17.52 4.54 1.85
CA PHE A 219 16.19 4.03 2.15
C PHE A 219 15.15 5.11 1.87
N GLN A 220 14.03 4.70 1.29
CA GLN A 220 12.87 5.54 1.07
C GLN A 220 11.63 4.87 1.61
N ILE A 221 10.83 5.62 2.37
CA ILE A 221 9.49 5.24 2.80
C ILE A 221 8.51 6.23 2.20
N ILE A 222 7.59 5.77 1.36
CA ILE A 222 6.45 6.54 0.87
C ILE A 222 5.23 6.17 1.71
N LEU A 223 4.68 7.14 2.42
CA LEU A 223 3.55 7.00 3.32
C LEU A 223 2.33 7.72 2.77
N PHE A 224 1.21 7.01 2.70
CA PHE A 224 -0.11 7.57 2.42
C PHE A 224 -0.93 7.63 3.70
N LEU A 225 -1.29 8.85 4.09
CA LEU A 225 -2.11 9.09 5.26
C LEU A 225 -3.57 8.82 4.90
N ARG A 226 -4.19 7.79 5.49
CA ARG A 226 -5.57 7.37 5.18
C ARG A 226 -6.53 7.83 6.27
N ARG A 227 -7.77 8.13 5.87
CA ARG A 227 -8.89 8.44 6.78
C ARG A 227 -10.09 7.51 6.62
N LYS A 228 -10.14 6.75 5.52
CA LYS A 228 -11.26 5.86 5.19
C LYS A 228 -10.79 4.64 4.43
N HIS A 229 -11.38 3.48 4.75
CA HIS A 229 -11.03 2.21 4.12
C HIS A 229 -11.45 2.19 2.64
N ARG A 230 -12.73 2.42 2.37
CA ARG A 230 -13.35 2.37 1.05
C ARG A 230 -14.10 3.67 0.76
N PRO A 231 -14.08 4.17 -0.49
CA PRO A 231 -14.84 5.36 -0.86
C PRO A 231 -16.34 5.08 -0.85
N ASP A 232 -17.16 6.12 -0.76
CA ASP A 232 -18.62 6.01 -0.78
C ASP A 232 -19.12 5.35 -2.07
N ALA A 233 -18.42 5.61 -3.20
CA ALA A 233 -18.73 4.99 -4.48
C ALA A 233 -18.69 3.44 -4.44
N TYR A 234 -17.95 2.83 -3.52
CA TYR A 234 -17.92 1.37 -3.33
C TYR A 234 -19.26 0.82 -2.81
N PHE A 235 -19.95 1.61 -1.99
CA PHE A 235 -21.18 1.22 -1.28
C PHE A 235 -22.46 1.67 -1.97
N ARG A 236 -22.36 2.44 -3.06
CA ARG A 236 -23.51 2.79 -3.90
C ARG A 236 -24.14 1.54 -4.53
N GLU A 237 -25.37 1.68 -4.98
CA GLU A 237 -26.15 0.61 -5.60
C GLU A 237 -26.22 0.74 -7.12
N GLY A 238 -26.50 -0.38 -7.79
CA GLY A 238 -26.74 -0.42 -9.23
C GLY A 238 -25.62 0.20 -10.07
N GLU A 239 -26.02 1.06 -11.01
CA GLU A 239 -25.11 1.68 -11.98
C GLU A 239 -24.20 2.76 -11.39
N GLU A 240 -24.43 3.22 -10.16
CA GLU A 240 -23.56 4.23 -9.54
C GLU A 240 -22.43 3.61 -8.72
N ARG A 241 -22.46 2.29 -8.50
CA ARG A 241 -21.43 1.56 -7.78
C ARG A 241 -20.14 1.49 -8.59
N LEU A 242 -19.03 1.83 -7.95
CA LEU A 242 -17.67 1.60 -8.44
C LEU A 242 -16.97 0.60 -7.51
N LEU A 243 -16.59 -0.57 -8.02
CA LEU A 243 -15.91 -1.60 -7.23
C LEU A 243 -14.42 -1.29 -7.10
N ILE A 244 -14.12 -0.15 -6.46
CA ILE A 244 -12.76 0.37 -6.20
C ILE A 244 -12.55 0.44 -4.68
N SER A 245 -11.57 -0.29 -4.17
CA SER A 245 -11.23 -0.37 -2.74
C SER A 245 -9.75 -0.08 -2.56
N PRO A 246 -9.33 1.21 -2.51
CA PRO A 246 -7.93 1.58 -2.64
C PRO A 246 -7.04 1.02 -1.52
N ALA A 247 -5.96 0.35 -1.92
CA ALA A 247 -4.83 -0.05 -1.09
C ALA A 247 -3.55 0.70 -1.51
N ALA A 248 -2.37 0.27 -1.04
CA ALA A 248 -1.08 0.91 -1.33
C ALA A 248 -0.81 1.05 -2.84
N VAL A 249 -1.11 0.03 -3.63
CA VAL A 249 -0.89 0.03 -5.09
C VAL A 249 -1.84 1.03 -5.79
N ASP A 250 -3.12 1.03 -5.39
CA ASP A 250 -4.12 1.92 -5.97
C ASP A 250 -3.80 3.39 -5.69
N ILE A 251 -3.57 3.73 -4.41
CA ILE A 251 -3.20 5.09 -4.00
C ILE A 251 -1.78 5.41 -4.45
N GLY A 252 -0.96 4.41 -4.75
CA GLY A 252 0.31 4.59 -5.46
C GLY A 252 0.18 4.99 -6.93
N GLY A 253 -1.03 4.99 -7.50
CA GLY A 253 -1.30 5.43 -8.87
C GLY A 253 -1.42 4.28 -9.88
N VAL A 254 -1.62 3.05 -9.42
CA VAL A 254 -2.01 1.89 -10.25
C VAL A 254 -3.35 1.38 -9.72
N VAL A 255 -4.45 1.95 -10.22
CA VAL A 255 -5.80 1.69 -9.71
C VAL A 255 -6.39 0.46 -10.40
N VAL A 256 -6.71 -0.56 -9.62
CA VAL A 256 -7.18 -1.84 -10.14
C VAL A 256 -8.70 -1.94 -10.08
N THR A 257 -9.34 -2.13 -11.23
CA THR A 257 -10.78 -2.32 -11.35
C THR A 257 -11.09 -3.75 -11.80
N PRO A 258 -11.89 -4.52 -11.05
CA PRO A 258 -12.28 -5.88 -11.46
C PRO A 258 -13.51 -5.92 -12.36
N VAL A 259 -14.16 -4.78 -12.60
CA VAL A 259 -15.39 -4.64 -13.41
C VAL A 259 -15.07 -3.79 -14.63
N GLU A 260 -15.38 -4.30 -15.83
CA GLU A 260 -15.06 -3.62 -17.09
C GLU A 260 -15.77 -2.27 -17.20
N LYS A 261 -17.04 -2.19 -16.78
CA LYS A 261 -17.78 -0.94 -16.76
C LYS A 261 -17.01 0.16 -16.01
N ASP A 262 -16.54 -0.13 -14.81
CA ASP A 262 -15.78 0.82 -13.99
C ASP A 262 -14.46 1.19 -14.68
N PHE A 263 -13.78 0.19 -15.26
CA PHE A 263 -12.57 0.45 -16.05
C PHE A 263 -12.83 1.42 -17.20
N ARG A 264 -13.96 1.34 -17.90
CA ARG A 264 -14.27 2.19 -19.06
C ARG A 264 -14.78 3.58 -18.65
N SER A 265 -15.51 3.70 -17.53
CA SER A 265 -16.19 4.94 -17.14
C SER A 265 -15.36 5.88 -16.26
N VAL A 266 -14.44 5.36 -15.45
CA VAL A 266 -13.69 6.15 -14.46
C VAL A 266 -12.76 7.17 -15.11
N THR A 267 -12.79 8.42 -14.65
CA THR A 267 -11.89 9.49 -15.15
C THR A 267 -10.83 9.85 -14.12
N GLY A 268 -9.89 10.73 -14.49
CA GLY A 268 -8.91 11.27 -13.55
C GLY A 268 -9.57 12.01 -12.39
N GLU A 269 -10.62 12.78 -12.66
CA GLU A 269 -11.42 13.48 -11.65
C GLU A 269 -12.16 12.51 -10.73
N THR A 270 -12.62 11.37 -11.27
CA THR A 270 -13.25 10.31 -10.48
C THR A 270 -12.26 9.73 -9.47
N ILE A 271 -11.04 9.40 -9.94
CA ILE A 271 -9.97 8.90 -9.06
C ILE A 271 -9.52 9.97 -8.07
N GLU A 272 -9.40 11.23 -8.49
CA GLU A 272 -9.06 12.34 -7.59
C GLU A 272 -10.08 12.47 -6.45
N GLY A 273 -11.37 12.38 -6.78
CA GLY A 273 -12.45 12.39 -5.79
C GLY A 273 -12.32 11.24 -4.79
N ILE A 274 -12.09 10.02 -5.29
CA ILE A 274 -11.85 8.83 -4.45
C ILE A 274 -10.64 9.03 -3.53
N PHE A 275 -9.51 9.48 -4.08
CA PHE A 275 -8.28 9.67 -3.31
C PHE A 275 -8.44 10.76 -2.26
N ARG A 276 -9.05 11.88 -2.62
CA ARG A 276 -9.40 12.94 -1.67
C ARG A 276 -10.28 12.38 -0.57
N GLU A 277 -11.28 11.58 -0.87
CA GLU A 277 -12.16 10.98 0.14
C GLU A 277 -11.42 10.06 1.12
N VAL A 278 -10.53 9.19 0.62
CA VAL A 278 -9.88 8.16 1.45
C VAL A 278 -8.57 8.56 2.09
N CYS A 279 -7.94 9.65 1.66
CA CYS A 279 -6.69 10.17 2.22
C CYS A 279 -6.93 11.37 3.13
N GLU A 280 -6.01 11.57 4.07
CA GLU A 280 -6.01 12.76 4.93
C GLU A 280 -5.72 14.04 4.13
N GLU A 281 -6.23 15.16 4.61
CA GLU A 281 -5.95 16.47 4.02
C GLU A 281 -4.50 16.90 4.31
N PRO A 282 -3.88 17.74 3.45
CA PRO A 282 -2.53 18.25 3.68
C PRO A 282 -2.35 19.02 5.00
N SER A 283 -3.45 19.52 5.59
CA SER A 283 -3.43 20.16 6.91
C SER A 283 -3.11 19.18 8.04
N ILE A 284 -3.48 17.91 7.91
CA ILE A 284 -3.15 16.88 8.90
C ILE A 284 -1.66 16.58 8.86
N LEU A 285 -1.09 16.37 7.66
CA LEU A 285 0.36 16.16 7.51
C LEU A 285 1.17 17.30 8.12
N ARG A 286 0.77 18.56 7.91
CA ARG A 286 1.43 19.72 8.53
C ARG A 286 1.41 19.65 10.06
N LYS A 287 0.26 19.35 10.67
CA LYS A 287 0.14 19.21 12.14
C LYS A 287 0.99 18.07 12.70
N ILE A 288 1.18 16.99 11.94
CA ILE A 288 2.05 15.87 12.33
C ILE A 288 3.49 16.35 12.34
N VAL A 289 3.95 16.95 11.24
CA VAL A 289 5.32 17.46 11.12
C VAL A 289 5.65 18.52 12.17
N GLU A 290 4.69 19.36 12.56
CA GLU A 290 4.84 20.36 13.64
C GLU A 290 4.97 19.73 15.04
N ARG A 291 4.52 18.49 15.23
CA ARG A 291 4.52 17.77 16.52
C ARG A 291 5.65 16.76 16.68
N MET A 292 6.28 16.37 15.58
CA MET A 292 7.50 15.55 15.60
C MET A 292 8.64 16.28 16.31
#